data_AF-A0A916N7W8-F1
#
_entry.id   AF-A0A916N7W8-F1
#
_cell.length_a   1.000
_cell.length_b   1.000
_cell.length_c   1.000
_cell.angle_alpha   90.00
_cell.angle_beta   90.00
_cell.angle_gamma   90.00
#
_symmetry.space_group_name_H-M   'P 1'
#
loop_
_entity.id
_entity.type
_entity.pdbx_description
1 polymer ?
#
loop_
_entity_poly.entity_id
_entity_poly.type
_entity_poly.pdbx_seq_one_letter_code
_entity_poly.pdbx_strand_id
1 'polypeptide(L)'
;MQESYQALVRFLLPEGITVFFELSKIVEGLTGLHIYLEEKNLPPSEYKDQKLESKGFLPEIYIQDFPIRNQKVTLCIKRRRWEVKDTGETISRDWELVQKGTRMTKEFADFLKGLY
;
A
#
# COMPACT_ATOMS: atom_id res chain seq x y z
N MET A 1 -7.52 18.79 13.03
CA MET A 1 -8.56 17.84 12.56
C MET A 1 -7.97 16.61 11.84
N GLN A 2 -6.78 16.68 11.23
CA GLN A 2 -6.13 15.53 10.56
C GLN A 2 -5.45 14.52 11.49
N GLU A 3 -4.97 14.94 12.67
CA GLU A 3 -4.16 14.08 13.55
C GLU A 3 -4.98 12.96 14.23
N SER A 4 -6.19 13.28 14.69
CA SER A 4 -7.13 12.31 15.27
C SER A 4 -7.59 11.26 14.25
N TYR A 5 -7.76 11.66 13.00
CA TYR A 5 -8.06 10.74 11.90
C TYR A 5 -6.89 9.79 11.61
N GLN A 6 -5.67 10.33 11.53
CA GLN A 6 -4.48 9.49 11.35
C GLN A 6 -4.27 8.50 12.51
N ALA A 7 -4.58 8.90 13.74
CA ALA A 7 -4.52 8.01 14.89
C ALA A 7 -5.48 6.82 14.73
N LEU A 8 -6.73 7.05 14.34
CA LEU A 8 -7.70 5.99 14.09
C LEU A 8 -7.27 5.06 12.95
N VAL A 9 -6.76 5.61 11.85
CA VAL A 9 -6.28 4.81 10.71
C VAL A 9 -5.12 3.89 11.12
N ARG A 10 -4.23 4.32 12.02
CA ARG A 10 -3.15 3.49 12.55
C ARG A 10 -3.63 2.35 13.46
N PHE A 11 -4.79 2.51 14.09
CA PHE A 11 -5.41 1.43 14.88
C PHE A 11 -6.19 0.44 14.00
N LEU A 12 -6.74 0.91 12.88
CA LEU A 12 -7.54 0.08 11.98
C LEU A 12 -6.70 -0.68 10.97
N LEU A 13 -5.55 -0.14 10.56
CA LEU A 13 -4.69 -0.75 9.56
C LEU A 13 -3.41 -1.34 10.19
N PRO A 14 -2.78 -2.34 9.55
CA PRO A 14 -1.53 -2.93 10.04
C PRO A 14 -0.42 -1.90 10.27
N GLU A 15 0.41 -2.13 11.29
CA GLU A 15 1.52 -1.23 11.60
C GLU A 15 2.49 -1.12 10.41
N GLY A 16 2.90 0.10 10.07
CA GLY A 16 3.82 0.36 8.95
C GLY A 16 3.17 0.59 7.58
N ILE A 17 1.89 0.25 7.39
CA ILE A 17 1.21 0.45 6.09
C ILE A 17 1.12 1.93 5.69
N THR A 18 0.85 2.80 6.65
CA THR A 18 0.72 4.26 6.45
C THR A 18 2.05 4.94 6.12
N VAL A 19 3.17 4.22 6.22
CA VAL A 19 4.49 4.70 5.78
C VAL A 19 4.55 4.74 4.26
N PHE A 20 4.07 3.68 3.60
CA PHE A 20 4.15 3.52 2.14
C PHE A 20 2.85 3.86 1.42
N PHE A 21 1.72 3.67 2.08
CA PHE A 21 0.40 3.91 1.51
C PHE A 21 -0.27 5.11 2.14
N GLU A 22 -1.07 5.80 1.34
CA GLU A 22 -2.01 6.81 1.77
C GLU A 22 -3.44 6.33 1.55
N LEU A 23 -4.32 6.71 2.47
CA LEU A 23 -5.74 6.41 2.37
C LEU A 23 -6.38 7.37 1.38
N SER A 24 -6.79 6.83 0.23
CA SER A 24 -7.35 7.59 -0.88
C SER A 24 -8.87 7.71 -0.77
N LYS A 25 -9.56 6.61 -0.45
CA LYS A 25 -11.02 6.56 -0.39
C LYS A 25 -11.52 5.47 0.56
N ILE A 26 -12.68 5.69 1.15
CA ILE A 26 -13.46 4.64 1.83
C ILE A 26 -14.82 4.57 1.15
N VAL A 27 -15.28 3.36 0.84
CA VAL A 27 -16.59 3.09 0.27
C VAL A 27 -17.27 2.02 1.11
N GLU A 28 -18.39 2.36 1.71
CA GLU A 28 -19.28 1.35 2.30
C GLU A 28 -20.19 0.80 1.21
N GLY A 29 -20.24 -0.52 1.07
CA GLY A 29 -21.10 -1.21 0.12
C GLY A 29 -21.89 -2.33 0.77
N LEU A 30 -22.77 -2.96 0.00
CA LEU A 30 -23.59 -4.09 0.45
C LEU A 30 -22.76 -5.28 0.94
N THR A 31 -21.53 -5.42 0.43
CA THR A 31 -20.60 -6.51 0.75
C THR A 31 -19.63 -6.18 1.87
N GLY A 32 -19.72 -4.99 2.46
CA GLY A 32 -18.86 -4.51 3.53
C GLY A 32 -18.11 -3.22 3.19
N LEU A 33 -17.06 -2.94 3.96
CA LEU A 33 -16.25 -1.73 3.88
C LEU A 33 -15.07 -1.92 2.92
N HIS A 34 -14.94 -1.06 1.91
CA HIS A 34 -13.82 -1.02 0.98
C HIS A 34 -12.92 0.17 1.28
N ILE A 35 -11.66 -0.09 1.60
CA ILE A 35 -10.67 0.90 1.97
C ILE A 35 -9.62 0.95 0.86
N TYR A 36 -9.57 2.07 0.13
CA TYR A 36 -8.64 2.27 -0.98
C TYR A 36 -7.35 2.92 -0.50
N LEU A 37 -6.24 2.21 -0.73
CA LEU A 37 -4.89 2.59 -0.34
C LEU A 37 -4.05 2.79 -1.59
N GLU A 38 -3.45 3.97 -1.74
CA GLU A 38 -2.58 4.30 -2.86
C GLU A 38 -1.13 4.38 -2.39
N GLU A 39 -0.21 3.76 -3.13
CA GLU A 39 1.20 3.84 -2.80
C GLU A 39 1.70 5.28 -3.05
N LYS A 40 2.27 5.86 -2.00
CA LYS A 40 2.85 7.19 -2.01
C LYS A 40 3.93 7.27 -3.07
N ASN A 41 4.14 8.47 -3.62
CA ASN A 41 5.23 8.72 -4.56
C ASN A 41 6.59 8.84 -3.85
N LEU A 42 6.97 7.81 -3.10
CA LEU A 42 8.27 7.72 -2.45
C LEU A 42 9.14 6.78 -3.30
N PRO A 43 10.26 7.23 -3.86
CA PRO A 43 11.15 6.34 -4.59
C PRO A 43 11.71 5.27 -3.63
N PRO A 44 11.89 4.01 -4.08
CA PRO A 44 12.59 3.01 -3.28
C PRO A 44 14.00 3.48 -2.95
N SER A 45 14.50 3.12 -1.78
CA SER A 45 15.82 3.57 -1.30
C SER A 45 16.96 3.21 -2.25
N GLU A 46 16.84 2.07 -2.95
CA GLU A 46 17.82 1.57 -3.93
C GLU A 46 17.93 2.45 -5.18
N TYR A 47 16.89 3.24 -5.48
CA TYR A 47 16.81 4.08 -6.68
C TYR A 47 16.75 5.57 -6.33
N LYS A 48 17.14 5.96 -5.10
CA LYS A 48 17.14 7.37 -4.66
C LYS A 48 18.06 8.26 -5.49
N ASP A 49 19.17 7.70 -5.97
CA ASP A 49 20.13 8.40 -6.81
C ASP A 49 19.74 8.40 -8.31
N GLN A 50 18.68 7.68 -8.67
CA GLN A 50 18.20 7.58 -10.06
C GLN A 50 17.00 8.50 -10.29
N LYS A 51 16.89 9.03 -11.52
CA LYS A 51 15.73 9.83 -11.92
C LYS A 51 14.55 8.91 -12.21
N LEU A 52 13.66 8.78 -11.22
CA LEU A 52 12.42 8.03 -11.34
C LEU A 52 11.25 8.94 -11.74
N GLU A 53 10.49 8.53 -12.75
CA GLU A 53 9.23 9.17 -13.13
C GLU A 53 8.06 8.26 -12.79
N SER A 54 7.04 8.79 -12.12
CA SER A 54 5.85 8.02 -11.75
C SER A 54 5.01 7.74 -12.99
N LYS A 55 5.01 6.49 -13.48
CA LYS A 55 4.30 6.06 -14.70
C LYS A 55 2.92 5.45 -14.40
N GLY A 56 2.33 5.85 -13.27
CA GLY A 56 1.00 5.43 -12.82
C GLY A 56 1.04 4.29 -11.80
N PHE A 57 0.02 3.43 -11.84
CA PHE A 57 -0.18 2.35 -10.88
C PHE A 57 -0.24 0.98 -11.57
N LEU A 58 0.13 -0.06 -10.82
CA LEU A 58 -0.13 -1.45 -11.15
C LEU A 58 -1.61 -1.78 -10.95
N PRO A 59 -2.10 -2.92 -11.47
CA PRO A 59 -3.46 -3.40 -11.20
C PRO A 59 -3.77 -3.41 -9.70
N GLU A 60 -4.99 -2.99 -9.36
CA GLU A 60 -5.45 -2.96 -7.98
C GLU A 60 -5.52 -4.38 -7.43
N ILE A 61 -5.01 -4.59 -6.22
CA ILE A 61 -5.15 -5.85 -5.50
C ILE A 61 -6.18 -5.68 -4.39
N TYR A 62 -6.94 -6.73 -4.11
CA TYR A 62 -8.00 -6.72 -3.11
C TYR A 62 -7.65 -7.73 -2.02
N ILE A 63 -7.42 -7.24 -0.82
CA ILE A 63 -7.10 -8.07 0.35
C ILE A 63 -8.29 -8.02 1.30
N GLN A 64 -8.79 -9.18 1.70
CA GLN A 64 -9.81 -9.25 2.75
C GLN A 64 -9.10 -9.20 4.10
N ASP A 65 -9.51 -8.25 4.94
CA ASP A 65 -8.95 -8.07 6.28
C ASP A 65 -9.94 -8.51 7.36
N PHE A 66 -9.51 -8.50 8.62
CA PHE A 66 -10.36 -8.89 9.73
C PHE A 66 -11.56 -7.96 9.85
N PRO A 67 -12.73 -8.49 10.24
CA PRO A 67 -13.93 -7.70 10.28
C PRO A 67 -13.84 -6.61 11.34
N ILE A 68 -13.84 -5.34 10.92
CA ILE A 68 -14.00 -4.22 11.85
C ILE A 68 -15.48 -4.20 12.26
N ARG A 69 -15.77 -4.46 13.54
CA ARG A 69 -17.13 -4.44 14.10
C ARG A 69 -18.12 -5.35 13.35
N ASN A 70 -17.71 -6.58 13.03
CA ASN A 70 -18.49 -7.58 12.28
C ASN A 70 -18.82 -7.21 10.83
N GLN A 71 -18.24 -6.14 10.27
CA GLN A 71 -18.33 -5.87 8.83
C GLN A 71 -17.15 -6.46 8.09
N LYS A 72 -17.38 -7.07 6.93
CA LYS A 72 -16.30 -7.52 6.05
C LYS A 72 -15.51 -6.30 5.56
N VAL A 73 -14.18 -6.32 5.71
CA VAL A 73 -13.31 -5.24 5.27
C VAL A 73 -12.47 -5.72 4.10
N THR A 74 -12.41 -4.93 3.03
CA THR A 74 -11.57 -5.17 1.87
C THR A 74 -10.61 -3.99 1.69
N LEU A 75 -9.32 -4.26 1.74
CA LEU A 75 -8.27 -3.31 1.42
C LEU A 75 -8.00 -3.37 -0.09
N CYS A 76 -8.34 -2.30 -0.80
CA CYS A 76 -8.08 -2.13 -2.22
C CYS A 76 -6.75 -1.39 -2.37
N ILE A 77 -5.68 -2.08 -2.75
CA ILE A 77 -4.34 -1.52 -2.77
C ILE A 77 -3.89 -1.25 -4.20
N LYS A 78 -3.50 0.00 -4.45
CA LYS A 78 -2.87 0.46 -5.70
C LYS A 78 -1.38 0.66 -5.47
N ARG A 79 -0.59 -0.22 -6.07
CA ARG A 79 0.88 -0.10 -6.06
C ARG A 79 1.34 0.83 -7.17
N ARG A 80 2.36 1.63 -6.92
CA ARG A 80 2.91 2.57 -7.91
C ARG A 80 3.97 1.89 -8.75
N ARG A 81 4.06 2.30 -10.00
CA ARG A 81 5.17 1.93 -10.90
C ARG A 81 5.95 3.18 -11.28
N TRP A 82 7.26 3.07 -11.26
CA TRP A 82 8.17 4.12 -11.67
C TRP A 82 8.90 3.69 -12.93
N GLU A 83 9.28 4.65 -13.76
CA GLU A 83 10.17 4.44 -14.88
C GLU A 83 11.52 5.09 -14.57
N VAL A 84 12.59 4.32 -14.74
CA VAL A 84 13.96 4.84 -14.67
C VAL A 84 14.21 5.62 -15.95
N LYS A 85 14.44 6.93 -15.87
CA LYS A 85 14.67 7.76 -17.08
C LYS A 85 15.93 7.37 -17.85
N ASP A 86 16.91 6.78 -17.17
CA ASP A 86 18.19 6.42 -17.76
C ASP A 86 18.08 5.17 -18.64
N THR A 87 17.35 4.15 -18.18
CA THR A 87 17.21 2.86 -18.89
C THR A 87 15.86 2.66 -19.58
N GLY A 88 14.85 3.47 -19.24
CA GLY A 88 13.46 3.28 -19.68
C GLY A 88 12.78 2.08 -19.01
N GLU A 89 13.39 1.47 -18.00
CA GLU A 89 12.82 0.31 -17.32
C GLU A 89 11.73 0.71 -16.34
N THR A 90 10.62 -0.03 -16.37
CA THR A 90 9.55 0.14 -15.38
C THR A 90 9.85 -0.72 -14.16
N ILE A 91 10.07 -0.06 -13.03
CA ILE A 91 10.32 -0.68 -11.74
C ILE A 91 9.11 -0.52 -10.82
N SER A 92 8.99 -1.42 -9.85
CA SER A 92 8.07 -1.30 -8.73
C SER A 92 8.80 -1.59 -7.43
N ARG A 93 8.25 -1.15 -6.30
CA ARG A 93 8.87 -1.37 -5.00
C ARG A 93 8.93 -2.86 -4.68
N ASP A 94 10.12 -3.31 -4.27
CA ASP A 94 10.33 -4.64 -3.72
C ASP A 94 9.82 -4.70 -2.27
N TRP A 95 8.83 -5.55 -2.02
CA TRP A 95 8.20 -5.66 -0.70
C TRP A 95 8.93 -6.64 0.25
N GLU A 96 9.85 -7.48 -0.24
CA GLU A 96 10.70 -8.31 0.63
C GLU A 96 11.72 -7.46 1.36
N LEU A 97 12.31 -6.49 0.66
CA LEU A 97 13.24 -5.53 1.26
C LEU A 97 12.53 -4.65 2.28
N VAL A 98 11.30 -4.22 1.97
CA VAL A 98 10.47 -3.44 2.90
C VAL A 98 10.08 -4.27 4.13
N GLN A 99 9.71 -5.53 3.96
CA GLN A 99 9.38 -6.44 5.06
C GLN A 99 10.55 -6.61 6.04
N LYS A 100 11.77 -6.78 5.54
CA LYS A 100 12.97 -6.92 6.38
C LYS A 100 13.32 -5.64 7.14
N GLY A 101 12.96 -4.48 6.59
CA GLY A 101 13.29 -3.16 7.15
C GLY A 101 12.17 -2.49 7.97
N THR A 102 10.98 -3.08 8.07
CA THR A 102 9.83 -2.44 8.73
C THR A 102 9.09 -3.41 9.65
N ARG A 103 8.30 -2.86 10.59
CA ARG A 103 7.40 -3.63 11.46
C ARG A 103 6.15 -4.16 10.74
N MET A 104 6.19 -4.22 9.41
CA MET A 104 5.06 -4.73 8.63
C MET A 104 4.90 -6.23 8.87
N THR A 105 3.68 -6.67 9.16
CA THR A 105 3.39 -8.08 9.40
C THR A 105 3.78 -8.93 8.18
N LYS A 106 4.42 -10.07 8.43
CA LYS A 106 4.84 -11.02 7.38
C LYS A 106 3.70 -11.37 6.43
N GLU A 107 2.51 -11.63 6.98
CA GLU A 107 1.30 -11.94 6.21
C GLU A 107 0.95 -10.83 5.21
N PHE A 108 0.93 -9.57 5.64
CA PHE A 108 0.66 -8.43 4.74
C PHE A 108 1.71 -8.30 3.63
N ALA A 109 2.99 -8.47 3.95
CA ALA A 109 4.04 -8.46 2.94
C ALA A 109 3.88 -9.62 1.93
N ASP A 110 3.53 -10.82 2.40
CA ASP A 110 3.28 -11.97 1.53
C ASP A 110 2.02 -11.77 0.66
N PHE A 111 0.98 -11.10 1.17
CA PHE A 111 -0.18 -10.70 0.36
C PHE A 111 0.18 -9.71 -0.74
N LEU A 112 1.06 -8.72 -0.47
CA LEU A 112 1.51 -7.76 -1.49
C LEU A 112 2.34 -8.41 -2.62
N LYS A 113 2.97 -9.56 -2.35
CA LYS A 113 3.73 -10.34 -3.34
C LYS A 113 2.82 -11.12 -4.29
N GLY A 114 1.55 -11.32 -3.96
CA GLY A 114 0.67 -12.20 -4.72
C GLY A 114 1.03 -13.69 -4.60
N LEU A 115 1.65 -14.11 -3.48
CA LEU A 115 2.02 -15.51 -3.22
C LEU A 115 0.85 -16.38 -2.72
N TYR A 116 -0.38 -16.07 -3.16
CA TYR A 116 -1.59 -16.84 -2.86
C TYR A 116 -2.39 -17.12 -4.13
#